data_AF-D6RMP8-F1
#
_entry.id   AF-D6RMP8-F1
#
_cell.length_a   1.000
_cell.length_b   1.000
_cell.length_c   1.000
_cell.angle_alpha   90.00
_cell.angle_beta   90.00
_cell.angle_gamma   90.00
#
_symmetry.space_group_name_H-M   'P 1'
#
loop_
_entity.id
_entity.type
_entity.pdbx_description
1 polymer ?
#
loop_
_entity_poly.entity_id
_entity_poly.type
_entity_poly.pdbx_seq_one_letter_code
_entity_poly.pdbx_strand_id
1 'polypeptide(L)'
;MSNKSDQRLALSNEARHPILDIEETPSLQLVIILIAKWLFPDSINDGTRSRQVVSACATAWEQLATHHKEWYRLYTRPAFMAIYFIVVVFNEHDLEDVELCEPFEQSAAEVIVRTFSLFYVIASKWQQDTHVAHITRTKFLFRNEDPLHWYKRWVIDLERYALPVLDYNIAVMPKQWETFIAYLFFVIRDEFGALHKPNLPTLICLQGCSDSSIAGQIPIPERLTIADPEELRQEVANGRKVNVEAIPAFIRALCSDIARVREGT
;
A
#
# COMPACT_ATOMS: atom_id res chain seq x y z
N MET A 1 -33.57 10.44 12.04
CA MET A 1 -32.30 10.07 12.69
C MET A 1 -31.28 9.82 11.58
N SER A 2 -30.35 10.75 11.35
CA SER A 2 -29.26 10.53 10.38
C SER A 2 -28.44 9.35 10.88
N ASN A 3 -28.33 8.31 10.05
CA ASN A 3 -27.69 7.06 10.42
C ASN A 3 -26.20 7.34 10.68
N LYS A 4 -25.64 6.78 11.77
CA LYS A 4 -24.22 7.02 12.12
C LYS A 4 -23.27 6.59 11.00
N SER A 5 -23.68 5.65 10.15
CA SER A 5 -23.01 5.27 8.90
C SER A 5 -22.94 6.44 7.92
N ASP A 6 -24.07 7.09 7.66
CA ASP A 6 -24.19 8.16 6.66
C ASP A 6 -23.36 9.38 7.06
N GLN A 7 -23.28 9.66 8.36
CA GLN A 7 -22.42 10.70 8.90
C GLN A 7 -20.92 10.39 8.71
N ARG A 8 -20.52 9.12 8.85
CA ARG A 8 -19.12 8.70 8.66
C ARG A 8 -18.72 8.70 7.19
N LEU A 9 -19.61 8.25 6.31
CA LEU A 9 -19.41 8.28 4.86
C LEU A 9 -19.34 9.72 4.33
N ALA A 10 -20.13 10.63 4.90
CA ALA A 10 -20.06 12.06 4.56
C ALA A 10 -18.69 12.67 4.93
N LEU A 11 -18.10 12.25 6.04
CA LEU A 11 -16.77 12.70 6.48
C LEU A 11 -15.63 12.14 5.60
N SER A 12 -15.79 10.94 5.01
CA SER A 12 -14.80 10.37 4.07
C SER A 12 -14.89 10.92 2.64
N ASN A 13 -15.74 11.90 2.36
CA ASN A 13 -15.92 12.48 1.02
C ASN A 13 -15.23 13.84 0.86
N GLU A 14 -14.26 14.17 1.73
CA GLU A 14 -13.52 15.42 1.64
C GLU A 14 -12.78 15.52 0.29
N ALA A 15 -12.91 16.67 -0.39
CA ALA A 15 -12.65 16.89 -1.82
C ALA A 15 -11.18 16.73 -2.29
N ARG A 16 -10.29 16.14 -1.50
CA ARG A 16 -8.84 16.08 -1.74
C ARG A 16 -8.34 14.70 -2.18
N HIS A 17 -9.10 13.64 -1.97
CA HIS A 17 -8.66 12.28 -2.29
C HIS A 17 -9.71 11.52 -3.12
N PRO A 18 -9.36 11.01 -4.32
CA PRO A 18 -10.24 10.13 -5.07
C PRO A 18 -10.60 8.90 -4.24
N ILE A 19 -11.88 8.54 -4.25
CA ILE A 19 -12.39 7.33 -3.60
C ILE A 19 -12.02 6.12 -4.45
N LEU A 20 -11.57 5.06 -3.78
CA LEU A 20 -11.27 3.77 -4.39
C LEU A 20 -12.56 3.20 -4.96
N ASP A 21 -12.66 3.15 -6.28
CA ASP A 21 -13.80 2.54 -6.93
C ASP A 21 -13.77 1.02 -6.77
N ILE A 22 -14.92 0.47 -6.41
CA ILE A 22 -15.15 -0.95 -6.14
C ILE A 22 -16.34 -1.50 -6.93
N GLU A 23 -17.02 -0.66 -7.72
CA GLU A 23 -18.25 -1.00 -8.44
C GLU A 23 -18.01 -1.06 -9.95
N GLU A 24 -17.41 -0.01 -10.54
CA GLU A 24 -17.15 0.05 -11.98
C GLU A 24 -15.77 -0.53 -12.31
N THR A 25 -14.80 -0.32 -11.43
CA THR A 25 -13.46 -0.88 -11.49
C THR A 25 -13.23 -1.84 -10.31
N PRO A 26 -12.68 -3.05 -10.55
CA PRO A 26 -12.33 -3.98 -9.50
C PRO A 26 -11.01 -3.56 -8.82
N SER A 27 -10.83 -2.28 -8.49
CA SER A 27 -9.57 -1.74 -7.95
C SER A 27 -9.25 -2.33 -6.58
N LEU A 28 -10.27 -2.49 -5.72
CA LEU A 28 -10.10 -3.18 -4.44
C LEU A 28 -9.74 -4.66 -4.62
N GLN A 29 -10.35 -5.34 -5.60
CA GLN A 29 -10.02 -6.74 -5.90
C GLN A 29 -8.57 -6.87 -6.37
N LEU A 30 -8.12 -5.95 -7.24
CA LEU A 30 -6.74 -5.89 -7.70
C LEU A 30 -5.77 -5.69 -6.53
N VAL A 31 -6.02 -4.71 -5.66
CA VAL A 31 -5.23 -4.47 -4.44
C VAL A 31 -5.10 -5.75 -3.61
N ILE A 32 -6.20 -6.44 -3.35
CA ILE A 32 -6.23 -7.67 -2.57
C ILE A 32 -5.41 -8.79 -3.24
N ILE A 33 -5.57 -8.97 -4.56
CA ILE A 33 -4.83 -9.99 -5.32
C ILE A 33 -3.32 -9.71 -5.29
N LEU A 34 -2.92 -8.44 -5.46
CA LEU A 34 -1.51 -8.05 -5.38
C LEU A 34 -0.95 -8.38 -3.99
N ILE A 35 -1.66 -8.04 -2.91
CA ILE A 35 -1.23 -8.37 -1.53
C ILE A 35 -1.11 -9.87 -1.34
N ALA A 36 -2.10 -10.66 -1.78
CA ALA A 36 -2.07 -12.10 -1.65
C ALA A 36 -0.90 -12.73 -2.42
N LYS A 37 -0.55 -12.19 -3.60
CA LYS A 37 0.63 -12.63 -4.37
C LYS A 37 1.92 -12.42 -3.58
N TRP A 38 2.04 -11.30 -2.88
CA TRP A 38 3.20 -11.01 -2.05
C TRP A 38 3.24 -11.86 -0.79
N LEU A 39 2.11 -12.07 -0.13
CA LEU A 39 2.03 -12.85 1.11
C LEU A 39 2.19 -14.36 0.90
N PHE A 40 1.77 -14.88 -0.25
CA PHE A 40 1.67 -16.32 -0.51
C PHE A 40 2.26 -16.72 -1.87
N PRO A 41 3.54 -16.42 -2.17
CA PRO A 41 4.13 -16.60 -3.50
C PRO A 41 4.10 -18.06 -3.97
N ASP A 42 4.38 -19.03 -3.07
CA ASP A 42 4.40 -20.46 -3.41
C ASP A 42 3.01 -21.07 -3.58
N SER A 43 1.99 -20.42 -3.04
CA SER A 43 0.62 -20.93 -3.05
C SER A 43 -0.06 -20.76 -4.41
N ILE A 44 0.51 -19.95 -5.31
CA ILE A 44 -0.03 -19.74 -6.66
C ILE A 44 0.24 -20.96 -7.55
N ASN A 45 1.34 -21.68 -7.31
CA ASN A 45 1.78 -22.82 -8.12
C ASN A 45 1.30 -24.18 -7.60
N ASP A 46 0.88 -24.26 -6.33
CA ASP A 46 0.27 -25.45 -5.73
C ASP A 46 -1.27 -25.36 -5.82
N GLY A 47 -1.88 -26.19 -6.67
CA GLY A 47 -3.32 -26.13 -6.98
C GLY A 47 -4.26 -26.24 -5.77
N THR A 48 -3.83 -26.83 -4.66
CA THR A 48 -4.66 -26.89 -3.43
C THR A 48 -4.55 -25.61 -2.61
N ARG A 49 -3.32 -25.09 -2.43
CA ARG A 49 -3.08 -23.80 -1.76
C ARG A 49 -3.64 -22.62 -2.57
N SER A 50 -3.62 -22.73 -3.89
CA SER A 50 -4.19 -21.74 -4.81
C SER A 50 -5.69 -21.51 -4.55
N ARG A 51 -6.46 -22.58 -4.33
CA ARG A 51 -7.89 -22.46 -3.97
C ARG A 51 -8.11 -21.79 -2.62
N GLN A 52 -7.26 -22.09 -1.63
CA GLN A 52 -7.33 -21.47 -0.31
C GLN A 52 -7.04 -19.96 -0.39
N VAL A 53 -6.03 -19.56 -1.16
CA VAL A 53 -5.70 -18.15 -1.39
C VAL A 53 -6.82 -17.44 -2.16
N VAL A 54 -7.40 -18.05 -3.19
CA VAL A 54 -8.56 -17.49 -3.91
C VAL A 54 -9.75 -17.28 -2.98
N SER A 55 -10.07 -18.28 -2.14
CA SER A 55 -11.12 -18.15 -1.13
C SER A 55 -10.81 -17.05 -0.13
N ALA A 56 -9.54 -16.94 0.31
CA ALA A 56 -9.10 -15.90 1.22
C ALA A 56 -9.23 -14.49 0.61
N CYS A 57 -8.88 -14.33 -0.66
CA CYS A 57 -9.08 -13.09 -1.41
C CYS A 57 -10.56 -12.70 -1.48
N ALA A 58 -11.46 -13.67 -1.72
CA ALA A 58 -12.90 -13.41 -1.75
C ALA A 58 -13.44 -12.94 -0.39
N THR A 59 -13.04 -13.62 0.70
CA THR A 59 -13.42 -13.21 2.06
C THR A 59 -12.82 -11.85 2.43
N ALA A 60 -11.55 -11.61 2.12
CA ALA A 60 -10.92 -10.30 2.35
C ALA A 60 -11.63 -9.18 1.58
N TRP A 61 -12.05 -9.45 0.34
CA TRP A 61 -12.80 -8.50 -0.47
C TRP A 61 -14.15 -8.19 0.14
N GLU A 62 -14.92 -9.19 0.57
CA GLU A 62 -16.22 -9.00 1.20
C GLU A 62 -16.12 -8.10 2.43
N GLN A 63 -15.13 -8.35 3.30
CA GLN A 63 -14.92 -7.56 4.51
C GLN A 63 -14.53 -6.11 4.20
N LEU A 64 -13.59 -5.90 3.28
CA LEU A 64 -13.15 -4.57 2.89
C LEU A 64 -14.21 -3.80 2.09
N ALA A 65 -15.00 -4.48 1.26
CA ALA A 65 -16.11 -3.90 0.52
C ALA A 65 -17.25 -3.49 1.46
N THR A 66 -17.57 -4.31 2.46
CA THR A 66 -18.56 -3.97 3.50
C THR A 66 -18.12 -2.73 4.27
N HIS A 67 -16.85 -2.71 4.73
CA HIS A 67 -16.26 -1.53 5.36
C HIS A 67 -16.36 -0.29 4.47
N HIS A 68 -15.97 -0.42 3.20
CA HIS A 68 -15.98 0.66 2.22
C HIS A 68 -17.39 1.22 2.00
N LYS A 69 -18.40 0.36 1.88
CA LYS A 69 -19.78 0.76 1.56
C LYS A 69 -20.54 1.31 2.76
N GLU A 70 -20.35 0.73 3.94
CA GLU A 70 -21.21 0.97 5.10
C GLU A 70 -20.57 1.84 6.18
N TRP A 71 -19.24 1.98 6.20
CA TRP A 71 -18.51 2.59 7.30
C TRP A 71 -17.70 3.81 6.88
N TYR A 72 -16.64 3.60 6.10
CA TYR A 72 -15.75 4.67 5.64
C TYR A 72 -15.19 4.30 4.27
N ARG A 73 -15.29 5.23 3.32
CA ARG A 73 -14.75 5.05 1.98
C ARG A 73 -13.23 4.98 2.03
N LEU A 74 -12.68 4.03 1.29
CA LEU A 74 -11.23 3.92 1.09
C LEU A 74 -10.82 4.89 -0.03
N TYR A 75 -9.66 5.51 0.10
CA TYR A 75 -9.09 6.39 -0.90
C TYR A 75 -8.15 5.62 -1.83
N THR A 76 -8.19 5.96 -3.12
CA THR A 76 -7.40 5.30 -4.16
C THR A 76 -5.91 5.45 -3.89
N ARG A 77 -5.43 6.68 -3.66
CA ARG A 77 -3.98 6.91 -3.51
C ARG A 77 -3.37 6.20 -2.30
N PRO A 78 -3.93 6.29 -1.08
CA PRO A 78 -3.48 5.48 0.05
C PRO A 78 -3.51 3.97 -0.21
N ALA A 79 -4.53 3.45 -0.89
CA ALA A 79 -4.63 2.02 -1.20
C ALA A 79 -3.48 1.54 -2.10
N PHE A 80 -3.13 2.31 -3.14
CA PHE A 80 -2.02 1.94 -4.03
C PHE A 80 -0.64 2.27 -3.42
N MET A 81 -0.54 3.31 -2.59
CA MET A 81 0.67 3.55 -1.79
C MET A 81 0.92 2.43 -0.78
N ALA A 82 -0.13 1.82 -0.23
CA ALA A 82 0.01 0.64 0.62
C ALA A 82 0.66 -0.52 -0.15
N ILE A 83 0.24 -0.76 -1.40
CA ILE A 83 0.90 -1.75 -2.28
C ILE A 83 2.37 -1.40 -2.49
N TYR A 84 2.69 -0.13 -2.79
CA TYR A 84 4.08 0.32 -2.94
C TYR A 84 4.92 -0.02 -1.69
N PHE A 85 4.43 0.29 -0.49
CA PHE A 85 5.14 -0.03 0.74
C PHE A 85 5.27 -1.54 0.99
N ILE A 86 4.26 -2.33 0.65
CA ILE A 86 4.32 -3.80 0.72
C ILE A 86 5.44 -4.32 -0.19
N VAL A 87 5.50 -3.86 -1.45
CA VAL A 87 6.58 -4.24 -2.38
C VAL A 87 7.96 -3.94 -1.77
N VAL A 88 8.13 -2.75 -1.18
CA VAL A 88 9.41 -2.35 -0.58
C VAL A 88 9.75 -3.21 0.66
N VAL A 89 8.83 -3.34 1.60
CA VAL A 89 9.10 -4.02 2.89
C VAL A 89 9.33 -5.52 2.70
N PHE A 90 8.49 -6.18 1.89
CA PHE A 90 8.62 -7.61 1.62
C PHE A 90 9.70 -7.95 0.58
N ASN A 91 10.38 -6.96 0.01
CA ASN A 91 11.62 -7.19 -0.73
C ASN A 91 12.85 -7.27 0.18
N GLU A 92 12.82 -6.60 1.34
CA GLU A 92 13.96 -6.57 2.29
C GLU A 92 13.83 -7.62 3.41
N HIS A 93 12.63 -8.15 3.65
CA HIS A 93 12.37 -9.17 4.66
C HIS A 93 11.76 -10.41 4.05
N ASP A 94 12.17 -11.57 4.55
CA ASP A 94 11.47 -12.82 4.26
C ASP A 94 10.08 -12.79 4.89
N LEU A 95 9.12 -13.38 4.19
CA LEU A 95 7.70 -13.40 4.55
C LEU A 95 7.44 -14.17 5.85
N GLU A 96 8.38 -15.04 6.23
CA GLU A 96 8.31 -15.92 7.40
C GLU A 96 8.67 -15.20 8.72
N ASP A 97 9.51 -14.16 8.68
CA ASP A 97 10.06 -13.47 9.86
C ASP A 97 9.27 -12.22 10.29
N VAL A 98 8.28 -11.82 9.51
CA VAL A 98 7.50 -10.63 9.86
C VAL A 98 6.55 -10.99 11.01
N GLU A 99 6.62 -10.30 12.14
CA GLU A 99 5.66 -10.38 13.27
C GLU A 99 4.20 -10.07 12.86
N LEU A 100 3.97 -9.73 11.58
CA LEU A 100 2.67 -9.88 10.95
C LEU A 100 2.17 -11.32 11.11
N CYS A 101 2.99 -12.34 10.95
CA CYS A 101 2.61 -13.74 11.07
C CYS A 101 2.65 -14.28 12.52
N GLU A 102 2.22 -13.50 13.52
CA GLU A 102 2.02 -14.04 14.88
C GLU A 102 1.19 -15.35 14.81
N PRO A 103 1.50 -16.39 15.61
CA PRO A 103 1.08 -17.77 15.32
C PRO A 103 -0.42 -18.11 15.47
N PHE A 104 -1.33 -17.12 15.47
CA PHE A 104 -2.75 -17.29 15.78
C PHE A 104 -3.70 -16.45 14.91
N GLU A 105 -3.53 -16.47 13.59
CA GLU A 105 -4.59 -16.08 12.65
C GLU A 105 -5.33 -17.29 12.13
N GLN A 106 -6.65 -17.25 12.27
CA GLN A 106 -7.52 -18.38 11.94
C GLN A 106 -7.76 -18.50 10.42
N SER A 107 -7.38 -17.48 9.61
CA SER A 107 -7.54 -17.52 8.15
C SER A 107 -6.56 -16.61 7.39
N ALA A 108 -6.15 -17.02 6.18
CA ALA A 108 -5.33 -16.21 5.26
C ALA A 108 -6.00 -14.88 4.86
N ALA A 109 -7.33 -14.80 4.94
CA ALA A 109 -8.09 -13.57 4.68
C ALA A 109 -7.80 -12.49 5.74
N GLU A 110 -7.68 -12.89 7.02
CA GLU A 110 -7.31 -11.99 8.11
C GLU A 110 -5.93 -11.39 7.85
N VAL A 111 -4.95 -12.21 7.45
CA VAL A 111 -3.57 -11.77 7.12
C VAL A 111 -3.57 -10.73 6.01
N ILE A 112 -4.32 -10.97 4.92
CA ILE A 112 -4.44 -10.03 3.79
C ILE A 112 -5.02 -8.69 4.25
N VAL A 113 -6.19 -8.72 4.91
CA VAL A 113 -6.88 -7.49 5.35
C VAL A 113 -6.03 -6.71 6.33
N ARG A 114 -5.31 -7.41 7.19
CA ARG A 114 -4.50 -6.81 8.23
C ARG A 114 -3.22 -6.19 7.68
N THR A 115 -2.55 -6.87 6.75
CA THR A 115 -1.43 -6.32 5.98
C THR A 115 -1.87 -5.07 5.23
N PHE A 116 -2.98 -5.15 4.49
CA PHE A 116 -3.57 -3.98 3.84
C PHE A 116 -3.82 -2.83 4.83
N SER A 117 -4.46 -3.12 5.96
CA SER A 117 -4.82 -2.11 6.97
C SER A 117 -3.59 -1.40 7.53
N LEU A 118 -2.50 -2.11 7.85
CA LEU A 118 -1.27 -1.52 8.37
C LEU A 118 -0.69 -0.52 7.36
N PHE A 119 -0.43 -0.99 6.13
CA PHE A 119 0.22 -0.16 5.12
C PHE A 119 -0.69 0.96 4.61
N TYR A 120 -2.01 0.74 4.60
CA TYR A 120 -3.00 1.79 4.33
C TYR A 120 -2.96 2.88 5.40
N VAL A 121 -2.89 2.54 6.70
CA VAL A 121 -2.77 3.54 7.77
C VAL A 121 -1.50 4.38 7.59
N ILE A 122 -0.36 3.75 7.30
CA ILE A 122 0.91 4.46 7.03
C ILE A 122 0.75 5.41 5.83
N ALA A 123 0.16 4.94 4.73
CA ALA A 123 -0.08 5.75 3.54
C ALA A 123 -1.07 6.90 3.77
N SER A 124 -2.16 6.64 4.50
CA SER A 124 -3.17 7.64 4.88
C SER A 124 -2.57 8.73 5.77
N LYS A 125 -1.70 8.37 6.74
CA LYS A 125 -0.98 9.35 7.57
C LYS A 125 -0.13 10.30 6.73
N TRP A 126 0.59 9.76 5.74
CA TRP A 126 1.37 10.57 4.81
C TRP A 126 0.49 11.48 3.95
N GLN A 127 -0.64 10.97 3.47
CA GLN A 127 -1.60 11.74 2.66
C GLN A 127 -2.44 12.73 3.49
N GLN A 128 -2.20 12.85 4.80
CA GLN A 128 -2.92 13.73 5.71
C GLN A 128 -4.44 13.42 5.78
N ASP A 129 -4.78 12.15 5.61
CA ASP A 129 -6.15 11.67 5.81
C ASP A 129 -6.56 11.88 7.28
N THR A 130 -7.68 12.55 7.51
CA THR A 130 -8.20 12.87 8.85
C THR A 130 -8.77 11.64 9.57
N HIS A 131 -8.95 10.53 8.85
CA HIS A 131 -9.60 9.31 9.34
C HIS A 131 -8.73 8.06 9.28
N VAL A 132 -7.39 8.19 9.29
CA VAL A 132 -6.42 7.09 9.08
C VAL A 132 -6.72 5.75 9.76
N ALA A 133 -7.27 5.76 10.98
CA ALA A 133 -7.52 4.56 11.78
C ALA A 133 -8.88 3.90 11.50
N HIS A 134 -9.64 4.34 10.49
CA HIS A 134 -10.96 3.78 10.22
C HIS A 134 -10.87 2.33 9.72
N ILE A 135 -9.87 2.03 8.89
CA ILE A 135 -9.67 0.72 8.24
C ILE A 135 -9.28 -0.35 9.26
N THR A 136 -8.78 0.08 10.41
CA THR A 136 -8.41 -0.83 11.48
C THR A 136 -9.61 -1.55 12.08
N ARG A 137 -10.85 -1.13 11.75
CA ARG A 137 -12.07 -1.79 12.18
C ARG A 137 -12.35 -3.09 11.41
N THR A 138 -11.84 -3.23 10.20
CA THR A 138 -12.13 -4.41 9.35
C THR A 138 -11.58 -5.71 9.94
N LYS A 139 -10.44 -5.68 10.65
CA LYS A 139 -9.94 -6.87 11.37
C LYS A 139 -10.95 -7.38 12.39
N PHE A 140 -11.64 -6.49 13.10
CA PHE A 140 -12.63 -6.90 14.09
C PHE A 140 -13.85 -7.56 13.45
N LEU A 141 -14.14 -7.35 12.17
CA LEU A 141 -15.23 -8.09 11.52
C LEU A 141 -14.91 -9.60 11.39
N PHE A 142 -13.63 -10.01 11.48
CA PHE A 142 -13.24 -11.42 11.55
C PHE A 142 -13.39 -12.03 12.95
N ARG A 143 -13.59 -11.23 14.00
CA ARG A 143 -13.66 -11.70 15.39
C ARG A 143 -14.93 -11.14 16.05
N ASN A 144 -15.76 -11.98 16.66
CA ASN A 144 -16.98 -11.54 17.35
C ASN A 144 -16.74 -10.75 18.65
N GLU A 145 -15.58 -10.12 18.82
CA GLU A 145 -15.15 -9.41 20.03
C GLU A 145 -14.78 -7.96 19.70
N ASP A 146 -15.03 -7.06 20.63
CA ASP A 146 -14.69 -5.63 20.50
C ASP A 146 -13.49 -5.23 21.39
N PRO A 147 -12.23 -5.54 21.01
CA PRO A 147 -11.05 -4.99 21.67
C PRO A 147 -10.41 -3.91 20.79
N LEU A 148 -11.17 -2.84 20.48
CA LEU A 148 -10.70 -1.66 19.73
C LEU A 148 -9.37 -1.07 20.26
N HIS A 149 -9.08 -1.26 21.55
CA HIS A 149 -7.85 -0.83 22.20
C HIS A 149 -6.63 -1.72 21.95
N TRP A 150 -6.80 -3.05 21.90
CA TRP A 150 -5.68 -3.97 21.65
C TRP A 150 -5.12 -3.77 20.24
N TYR A 151 -5.99 -3.59 19.25
CA TYR A 151 -5.55 -3.46 17.86
C TYR A 151 -4.89 -2.11 17.56
N LYS A 152 -5.29 -1.01 18.22
CA LYS A 152 -4.57 0.26 18.10
C LYS A 152 -3.11 0.12 18.56
N ARG A 153 -2.89 -0.61 19.65
CA ARG A 153 -1.54 -0.93 20.13
C ARG A 153 -0.79 -1.82 19.13
N TRP A 154 -1.46 -2.83 18.59
CA TRP A 154 -0.91 -3.72 17.57
C TRP A 154 -0.50 -2.98 16.27
N VAL A 155 -1.33 -2.07 15.75
CA VAL A 155 -0.98 -1.24 14.58
C VAL A 155 0.23 -0.35 14.90
N ILE A 156 0.29 0.25 16.10
CA ILE A 156 1.44 1.06 16.52
C ILE A 156 2.71 0.21 16.59
N ASP A 157 2.63 -1.00 17.14
CA ASP A 157 3.78 -1.89 17.30
C ASP A 157 4.31 -2.36 15.93
N LEU A 158 3.42 -2.61 14.96
CA LEU A 158 3.85 -2.97 13.61
C LEU A 158 4.27 -1.80 12.75
N GLU A 159 3.71 -0.61 12.97
CA GLU A 159 4.28 0.61 12.38
C GLU A 159 5.71 0.79 12.84
N ARG A 160 6.02 0.53 14.12
CA ARG A 160 7.41 0.58 14.62
C ARG A 160 8.31 -0.46 13.98
N TYR A 161 7.77 -1.58 13.51
CA TYR A 161 8.53 -2.58 12.75
C TYR A 161 8.71 -2.17 11.27
N ALA A 162 7.64 -1.71 10.61
CA ALA A 162 7.66 -1.37 9.19
C ALA A 162 8.40 -0.05 8.88
N LEU A 163 8.31 0.96 9.75
CA LEU A 163 8.91 2.27 9.52
C LEU A 163 10.44 2.24 9.39
N PRO A 164 11.22 1.50 10.22
CA PRO A 164 12.64 1.31 10.00
C PRO A 164 13.00 0.79 8.61
N VAL A 165 12.25 -0.21 8.10
CA VAL A 165 12.45 -0.78 6.75
C VAL A 165 12.16 0.25 5.67
N LEU A 166 11.20 1.14 5.95
CA LEU A 166 10.87 2.28 5.12
C LEU A 166 11.83 3.48 5.34
N ASP A 167 12.96 3.28 6.04
CA ASP A 167 13.96 4.29 6.44
C ASP A 167 13.35 5.51 7.15
N TYR A 168 12.19 5.33 7.81
CA TYR A 168 11.31 6.38 8.33
C TYR A 168 10.91 7.46 7.32
N ASN A 169 11.30 7.29 6.06
CA ASN A 169 10.98 8.18 4.97
C ASN A 169 9.76 7.61 4.27
N ILE A 170 8.54 7.91 4.72
CA ILE A 170 7.32 7.43 4.05
C ILE A 170 6.91 8.30 2.85
N ALA A 171 7.70 9.32 2.52
CA ALA A 171 7.48 10.10 1.31
C ALA A 171 7.78 9.24 0.07
N VAL A 172 6.93 9.38 -0.94
CA VAL A 172 7.15 8.75 -2.25
C VAL A 172 7.43 9.86 -3.25
N MET A 173 8.66 9.92 -3.73
CA MET A 173 9.11 10.91 -4.70
C MET A 173 8.44 10.68 -6.05
N PRO A 174 8.23 11.72 -6.88
CA PRO A 174 7.57 11.58 -8.18
C PRO A 174 8.17 10.46 -9.04
N LYS A 175 9.50 10.38 -9.13
CA LYS A 175 10.19 9.31 -9.87
C LYS A 175 9.92 7.91 -9.31
N GLN A 176 9.90 7.74 -7.99
CA GLN A 176 9.58 6.45 -7.36
C GLN A 176 8.13 6.05 -7.65
N TRP A 177 7.22 7.01 -7.62
CA TRP A 177 5.81 6.80 -7.92
C TRP A 177 5.59 6.42 -9.38
N GLU A 178 6.25 7.11 -10.31
CA GLU A 178 6.20 6.80 -11.74
C GLU A 178 6.71 5.39 -12.05
N THR A 179 7.85 4.98 -11.48
CA THR A 179 8.38 3.62 -11.62
C THR A 179 7.43 2.58 -11.01
N PHE A 180 6.77 2.91 -9.91
CA PHE A 180 5.79 2.00 -9.32
C PHE A 180 4.53 1.83 -10.18
N ILE A 181 3.98 2.91 -10.73
CA ILE A 181 2.83 2.82 -11.64
C ILE A 181 3.22 2.07 -12.93
N ALA A 182 4.44 2.27 -13.41
CA ALA A 182 5.02 1.49 -14.51
C ALA A 182 4.97 -0.01 -14.23
N TYR A 183 5.55 -0.40 -13.09
CA TYR A 183 5.56 -1.79 -12.62
C TYR A 183 4.15 -2.38 -12.54
N LEU A 184 3.21 -1.66 -11.93
CA LEU A 184 1.82 -2.13 -11.84
C LEU A 184 1.18 -2.34 -13.21
N PHE A 185 1.41 -1.43 -14.16
CA PHE A 185 0.86 -1.56 -15.50
C PHE A 185 1.28 -2.89 -16.15
N PHE A 186 2.56 -3.25 -16.05
CA PHE A 186 3.09 -4.50 -16.58
C PHE A 186 2.51 -5.72 -15.86
N VAL A 187 2.56 -5.75 -14.53
CA VAL A 187 2.03 -6.86 -13.72
C VAL A 187 0.56 -7.11 -14.05
N ILE A 188 -0.25 -6.06 -14.15
CA ILE A 188 -1.68 -6.20 -14.41
C ILE A 188 -1.92 -6.62 -15.85
N ARG A 189 -1.19 -6.08 -16.82
CA ARG A 189 -1.33 -6.45 -18.25
C ARG A 189 -0.97 -7.91 -18.48
N ASP A 190 0.17 -8.34 -17.95
CA ASP A 190 0.81 -9.61 -18.29
C ASP A 190 0.29 -10.77 -17.43
N GLU A 191 -0.02 -10.52 -16.16
CA GLU A 191 -0.47 -11.56 -15.22
C GLU A 191 -1.98 -11.51 -14.92
N PHE A 192 -2.58 -10.32 -14.96
CA PHE A 192 -3.98 -10.10 -14.59
C PHE A 192 -4.77 -9.44 -15.72
N GLY A 193 -4.58 -9.88 -16.97
CA GLY A 193 -5.10 -9.18 -18.17
C GLY A 193 -6.60 -8.87 -18.14
N ALA A 194 -7.42 -9.67 -17.44
CA ALA A 194 -8.85 -9.39 -17.23
C ALA A 194 -9.10 -8.15 -16.34
N LEU A 195 -8.20 -7.86 -15.41
CA LEU A 195 -8.21 -6.68 -14.54
C LEU A 195 -7.52 -5.46 -15.17
N HIS A 196 -6.75 -5.64 -16.26
CA HIS A 196 -6.01 -4.55 -16.90
C HIS A 196 -6.92 -3.45 -17.46
N LYS A 197 -7.81 -3.79 -18.39
CA LYS A 197 -8.70 -2.79 -19.01
C LYS A 197 -9.58 -2.06 -17.97
N PRO A 198 -10.22 -2.76 -17.01
CA PRO A 198 -11.01 -2.10 -15.98
C PRO A 198 -10.20 -1.16 -15.08
N ASN A 199 -8.95 -1.51 -14.73
CA ASN A 199 -8.14 -0.69 -13.80
C ASN A 199 -7.32 0.40 -14.50
N LEU A 200 -7.27 0.41 -15.83
CA LEU A 200 -6.49 1.39 -16.58
C LEU A 200 -6.85 2.86 -16.25
N PRO A 201 -8.13 3.26 -16.13
CA PRO A 201 -8.48 4.62 -15.70
C PRO A 201 -7.91 4.98 -14.32
N THR A 202 -7.93 4.02 -13.39
CA THR A 202 -7.36 4.18 -12.04
C THR A 202 -5.85 4.40 -12.11
N LEU A 203 -5.14 3.60 -12.89
CA LEU A 203 -3.68 3.74 -13.08
C LEU A 203 -3.30 5.08 -13.73
N ILE A 204 -4.06 5.50 -14.75
CA ILE A 204 -3.88 6.81 -15.41
C ILE A 204 -4.12 7.94 -14.41
N CYS A 205 -5.18 7.86 -13.61
CA CYS A 205 -5.47 8.83 -12.57
C CYS A 205 -4.33 8.92 -11.55
N LEU A 206 -3.78 7.78 -11.12
CA LEU A 206 -2.65 7.72 -10.19
C LEU A 206 -1.37 8.32 -10.79
N GLN A 207 -1.13 8.14 -12.09
CA GLN A 207 -0.02 8.76 -12.81
C GLN A 207 -0.15 10.29 -12.84
N GLY A 208 -1.32 10.80 -13.20
CA GLY A 208 -1.61 12.25 -13.28
C GLY A 208 -1.70 12.96 -11.93
N CYS A 209 -1.84 12.22 -10.83
CA CYS A 209 -1.83 12.77 -9.47
C CYS A 209 -0.43 13.14 -8.95
N SER A 210 0.63 12.97 -9.76
CA SER A 210 1.97 13.48 -9.43
C SER A 210 2.04 15.01 -9.45
N ASP A 211 1.18 15.69 -10.23
CA ASP A 211 1.01 17.14 -10.23
C ASP A 211 -0.45 17.49 -10.55
N SER A 212 -1.26 17.81 -9.53
CA SER A 212 -2.56 18.53 -9.61
C SER A 212 -3.49 18.34 -10.83
N SER A 213 -4.70 17.80 -10.59
CA SER A 213 -5.98 18.19 -11.22
C SER A 213 -6.12 18.15 -12.77
N ILE A 214 -7.04 17.28 -13.22
CA ILE A 214 -7.80 17.24 -14.49
C ILE A 214 -7.46 16.06 -15.42
N ALA A 215 -8.52 15.29 -15.67
CA ALA A 215 -8.64 14.27 -16.68
C ALA A 215 -8.37 14.82 -18.09
N GLY A 216 -7.51 14.13 -18.82
CA GLY A 216 -7.27 14.33 -20.24
C GLY A 216 -6.28 13.29 -20.71
N GLN A 217 -6.64 12.57 -21.78
CA GLN A 217 -5.92 11.44 -22.39
C GLN A 217 -4.40 11.48 -22.18
N ILE A 218 -3.91 10.65 -21.26
CA ILE A 218 -2.48 10.55 -20.95
C ILE A 218 -1.88 9.49 -21.89
N PRO A 219 -0.93 9.86 -22.77
CA PRO A 219 -0.18 8.87 -23.54
C PRO A 219 0.64 8.02 -22.57
N ILE A 220 0.55 6.69 -22.72
CA ILE A 220 1.39 5.73 -22.01
C ILE A 220 2.86 6.10 -22.33
N PRO A 221 3.69 6.50 -21.35
CA PRO A 221 5.06 6.92 -21.63
C PRO A 221 5.86 5.81 -22.32
N GLU A 222 6.62 6.11 -23.37
CA GLU A 222 7.44 5.14 -24.13
C GLU A 222 8.46 4.37 -23.27
N ARG A 223 8.81 4.88 -22.09
CA ARG A 223 9.60 4.14 -21.07
C ARG A 223 8.88 2.89 -20.53
N LEU A 224 7.55 2.83 -20.61
CA LEU A 224 6.71 1.67 -20.23
C LEU A 224 6.65 0.60 -21.32
N THR A 225 7.47 0.69 -22.37
CA THR A 225 7.47 -0.30 -23.46
C THR A 225 8.75 -1.13 -23.53
N ILE A 226 9.76 -0.86 -22.69
CA ILE A 226 11.11 -1.43 -22.85
C ILE A 226 11.64 -2.11 -21.56
N ALA A 227 11.09 -1.81 -20.38
CA ALA A 227 11.64 -2.30 -19.12
C ALA A 227 11.09 -3.69 -18.71
N ASP A 228 11.95 -4.55 -18.17
CA ASP A 228 11.58 -5.84 -17.56
C ASP A 228 10.80 -5.60 -16.25
N PRO A 229 9.64 -6.25 -16.04
CA PRO A 229 8.88 -6.15 -14.79
C PRO A 229 9.70 -6.43 -13.52
N GLU A 230 10.66 -7.35 -13.57
CA GLU A 230 11.50 -7.67 -12.42
C GLU A 230 12.55 -6.57 -12.16
N GLU A 231 13.11 -5.98 -13.21
CA GLU A 231 13.98 -4.80 -13.10
C GLU A 231 13.23 -3.63 -12.47
N LEU A 232 11.99 -3.36 -12.92
CA LEU A 232 11.14 -2.32 -12.34
C LEU A 232 10.77 -2.61 -10.89
N ARG A 233 10.49 -3.87 -10.53
CA ARG A 233 10.25 -4.29 -9.14
C ARG A 233 11.47 -3.96 -8.28
N GLN A 234 12.65 -4.28 -8.76
CA GLN A 234 13.91 -4.02 -8.07
C GLN A 234 14.21 -2.52 -7.99
N GLU A 235 13.89 -1.73 -9.02
CA GLU A 235 13.94 -0.27 -8.97
C GLU A 235 12.95 0.34 -7.98
N VAL A 236 11.73 -0.21 -7.85
CA VAL A 236 10.75 0.21 -6.84
C VAL A 236 11.30 -0.02 -5.44
N ALA A 237 11.86 -1.20 -5.19
CA ALA A 237 12.45 -1.55 -3.89
C ALA A 237 13.70 -0.71 -3.59
N ASN A 238 14.61 -0.59 -4.54
CA ASN A 238 15.87 0.15 -4.38
C ASN A 238 15.71 1.66 -4.50
N GLY A 239 14.62 2.15 -5.07
CA GLY A 239 14.37 3.58 -5.26
C GLY A 239 14.39 4.38 -3.95
N ARG A 240 14.21 3.70 -2.82
CA ARG A 240 14.32 4.26 -1.46
C ARG A 240 15.71 4.21 -0.86
N LYS A 241 16.60 3.33 -1.34
CA LYS A 241 17.99 3.18 -0.87
C LYS A 241 18.88 4.38 -1.19
N VAL A 242 18.30 5.49 -1.62
CA VAL A 242 18.94 6.79 -1.50
C VAL A 242 18.98 7.12 -0.01
N ASN A 243 20.03 6.63 0.68
CA ASN A 243 20.76 7.29 1.76
C ASN A 243 21.45 6.40 2.81
N VAL A 244 21.69 5.12 2.58
CA VAL A 244 22.58 4.37 3.49
C VAL A 244 24.03 4.89 3.39
N GLU A 245 24.44 5.39 2.23
CA GLU A 245 25.76 5.99 2.03
C GLU A 245 25.73 7.51 1.89
N ALA A 246 24.76 8.06 1.15
CA ALA A 246 24.74 9.49 0.81
C ALA A 246 24.35 10.43 1.97
N ILE A 247 23.40 10.09 2.87
CA ILE A 247 23.13 10.90 4.07
C ILE A 247 24.29 10.77 5.07
N PRO A 248 24.81 9.58 5.43
CA PRO A 248 25.96 9.51 6.31
C PRO A 248 27.21 10.17 5.73
N ALA A 249 27.41 10.15 4.40
CA ALA A 249 28.50 10.88 3.75
C ALA A 249 28.26 12.39 3.75
N PHE A 250 27.03 12.85 3.47
CA PHE A 250 26.66 14.26 3.52
C PHE A 250 26.74 14.82 4.94
N ILE A 251 26.21 14.11 5.94
CA ILE A 251 26.33 14.46 7.37
C ILE A 251 27.80 14.45 7.78
N ARG A 252 28.61 13.45 7.38
CA ARG A 252 30.05 13.44 7.65
C ARG A 252 30.75 14.64 7.02
N ALA A 253 30.46 14.97 5.77
CA ALA A 253 31.02 16.13 5.08
C ALA A 253 30.64 17.44 5.79
N LEU A 254 29.35 17.64 6.09
CA LEU A 254 28.84 18.83 6.76
C LEU A 254 29.43 19.01 8.17
N CYS A 255 29.54 17.91 8.92
CA CYS A 255 30.10 17.92 10.27
C CYS A 255 31.63 18.03 10.28
N SER A 256 32.33 17.51 9.26
CA SER A 256 33.78 17.64 9.13
C SER A 256 34.22 19.07 8.80
N ASP A 257 33.40 19.83 8.08
CA ASP A 257 33.65 21.24 7.81
C ASP A 257 33.44 22.11 9.06
N ILE A 258 32.47 21.78 9.91
CA ILE A 258 32.25 22.46 11.21
C ILE A 258 33.43 22.22 12.17
N ALA A 259 34.02 21.03 12.17
CA ALA A 259 35.20 20.72 12.97
C ALA A 259 36.43 21.54 12.53
N ARG A 260 36.65 21.67 11.21
CA ARG A 260 37.74 22.48 10.64
C ARG A 260 37.61 23.97 10.92
N VAL A 261 36.39 24.50 11.00
CA VAL A 261 36.14 25.92 11.35
C VAL A 261 36.47 26.20 12.83
N ARG A 262 36.39 25.20 13.72
CA ARG A 262 36.74 25.34 15.15
C ARG A 262 38.23 25.23 15.47
N GLU A 263 39.00 24.56 14.63
CA GLU A 263 40.47 24.41 14.80
C GLU A 263 41.27 25.54 14.13
N GLY A 264 40.59 26.40 13.35
CA GLY A 264 41.16 27.58 12.67
C GLY A 264 40.95 28.92 13.38
N THR A 265 40.50 28.91 14.64
CA THR A 265 40.39 30.07 15.56
C THR A 265 41.14 29.79 16.84
#